data_AF-Q9NC82-F1
#
_entry.id   AF-Q9NC82-F1
#
_cell.length_a   1.000
_cell.length_b   1.000
_cell.length_c   1.000
_cell.angle_alpha   90.00
_cell.angle_beta   90.00
_cell.angle_gamma   90.00
#
_symmetry.space_group_name_H-M   'P 1'
#
loop_
_entity.id
_entity.type
_entity.pdbx_description
1 polymer ?
#
loop_
_entity_poly.entity_id
_entity_poly.type
_entity_poly.pdbx_seq_one_letter_code
_entity_poly.pdbx_strand_id
1 'polypeptide(L)'
;AMKAMGLGTTTIGLKTKEYALLISEKKIVSPLQNLHSVKKHFRIFENIVMGFSGISGDAKTIVEKSRQFCLRQFHLFDENTKIERLMKYMANLSLKFGESDSDKRIFNR
;
A
#
# COMPACT_ATOMS: atom_id res chain seq x y z
N ALA A 1 0.57 -17.31 -2.85
CA ALA A 1 0.27 -15.87 -2.62
C ALA A 1 -0.78 -15.34 -3.60
N MET A 2 -0.56 -15.42 -4.92
CA MET A 2 -1.51 -14.89 -5.93
C MET A 2 -2.94 -15.40 -5.80
N LYS A 3 -3.15 -16.71 -5.57
CA LYS A 3 -4.51 -17.28 -5.38
C LYS A 3 -5.26 -16.65 -4.19
N ALA A 4 -4.55 -16.28 -3.13
CA ALA A 4 -5.15 -15.61 -1.97
C ALA A 4 -5.49 -14.14 -2.25
N MET A 5 -4.77 -13.48 -3.16
CA MET A 5 -5.13 -12.13 -3.61
C MET A 5 -6.46 -12.12 -4.38
N GLY A 6 -6.71 -13.15 -5.19
CA GLY A 6 -7.99 -13.31 -5.92
C GLY A 6 -9.22 -13.52 -5.03
N LEU A 7 -9.02 -13.87 -3.75
CA LEU A 7 -10.10 -13.97 -2.75
C LEU A 7 -10.37 -12.64 -2.02
N GLY A 8 -9.55 -11.61 -2.28
CA GLY A 8 -9.74 -10.27 -1.73
C GLY A 8 -10.85 -9.49 -2.44
N THR A 9 -11.34 -8.44 -1.78
CA THR A 9 -12.26 -7.48 -2.39
C THR A 9 -11.59 -6.67 -3.49
N THR A 10 -12.35 -6.34 -4.53
CA THR A 10 -11.79 -5.71 -5.74
C THR A 10 -11.33 -4.27 -5.47
N THR A 11 -10.23 -3.85 -6.11
CA THR A 11 -9.78 -2.46 -6.19
C THR A 11 -9.40 -2.14 -7.63
N ILE A 12 -9.88 -1.01 -8.13
CA ILE A 12 -9.70 -0.53 -9.50
C ILE A 12 -9.00 0.83 -9.44
N GLY A 13 -7.99 1.02 -10.29
CA GLY A 13 -7.35 2.31 -10.50
C GLY A 13 -7.61 2.83 -11.91
N LEU A 14 -7.97 4.10 -12.02
CA LEU A 14 -8.14 4.81 -13.29
C LEU A 14 -7.16 5.98 -13.33
N LYS A 15 -6.42 6.13 -14.43
CA LYS A 15 -5.51 7.25 -14.66
C LYS A 15 -5.93 8.00 -15.90
N THR A 16 -6.22 9.29 -15.74
CA THR A 16 -6.48 10.22 -16.85
C THR A 16 -5.22 11.06 -17.11
N LYS A 17 -5.32 12.07 -17.98
CA LYS A 17 -4.22 13.02 -18.20
C LYS A 17 -3.99 13.93 -16.99
N GLU A 18 -5.04 14.19 -16.22
CA GLU A 18 -5.04 15.19 -15.14
C GLU A 18 -5.15 14.58 -13.75
N TYR A 19 -5.83 13.44 -13.62
CA TYR A 19 -6.16 12.84 -12.32
C TYR A 19 -5.89 11.34 -12.29
N ALA A 20 -5.70 10.83 -11.08
CA ALA A 20 -5.72 9.41 -10.79
C ALA A 20 -6.81 9.12 -9.73
N LEU A 21 -7.61 8.10 -9.98
CA LEU A 21 -8.71 7.69 -9.12
C LEU A 21 -8.49 6.24 -8.66
N LEU A 22 -8.78 5.98 -7.39
CA LEU A 22 -8.80 4.63 -6.80
C LEU A 22 -10.20 4.35 -6.26
N ILE A 23 -10.75 3.20 -6.63
CA ILE A 23 -12.07 2.74 -6.21
C ILE A 23 -11.90 1.33 -5.63
N SER A 24 -12.34 1.12 -4.39
CA SER A 24 -12.29 -0.19 -3.75
C SER A 24 -13.66 -0.62 -3.29
N GLU A 25 -13.96 -1.91 -3.52
CA GLU A 25 -15.09 -2.57 -2.90
C GLU A 25 -14.83 -2.72 -1.39
N LYS A 26 -15.84 -2.35 -0.60
CA LYS A 26 -15.81 -2.44 0.85
C LYS A 26 -16.86 -3.45 1.30
N LYS A 27 -16.42 -4.68 1.52
CA LYS A 27 -17.28 -5.76 2.02
C LYS A 27 -17.47 -5.63 3.53
N ILE A 28 -18.70 -5.36 3.94
CA ILE A 28 -19.12 -5.28 5.35
C ILE A 28 -19.67 -6.65 5.73
N VAL A 29 -19.10 -7.27 6.77
CA VAL A 29 -19.46 -8.65 7.15
C VAL A 29 -20.68 -8.67 8.05
N SER A 30 -20.89 -7.60 8.84
CA SER A 30 -21.98 -7.48 9.80
C SER A 30 -22.47 -6.04 9.90
N PRO A 31 -23.78 -5.80 10.10
CA PRO A 31 -24.30 -4.45 10.35
C PRO A 31 -23.74 -3.80 11.63
N LEU A 32 -23.21 -4.60 12.56
CA LEU A 32 -22.56 -4.08 13.78
C LEU A 32 -21.12 -3.62 13.53
N GLN A 33 -20.54 -3.92 12.37
CA GLN A 33 -19.18 -3.54 12.06
C GLN A 33 -19.10 -2.04 11.78
N ASN A 34 -18.24 -1.34 12.52
CA ASN A 34 -17.96 0.06 12.24
C ASN A 34 -17.40 0.20 10.81
N LEU A 35 -18.15 0.87 9.94
CA LEU A 35 -17.76 1.12 8.55
C LEU A 35 -16.36 1.73 8.47
N HIS A 36 -16.02 2.71 9.30
CA HIS A 36 -14.72 3.40 9.24
C HIS A 36 -13.52 2.51 9.61
N SER A 37 -13.75 1.36 10.26
CA SER A 37 -12.69 0.41 10.59
C SER A 37 -12.13 -0.32 9.34
N VAL A 38 -12.96 -0.50 8.31
CA VAL A 38 -12.54 -1.17 7.06
C VAL A 38 -11.93 -0.13 6.12
N LYS A 39 -10.63 0.13 6.28
CA LYS A 39 -9.86 1.04 5.41
C LYS A 39 -9.26 0.29 4.22
N LYS A 40 -9.43 0.86 3.02
CA LYS A 40 -8.88 0.33 1.76
C LYS A 40 -7.88 1.28 1.11
N HIS A 41 -8.03 2.58 1.35
CA HIS A 41 -7.15 3.61 0.83
C HIS A 41 -6.36 4.27 1.96
N PHE A 42 -5.09 4.52 1.71
CA PHE A 42 -4.18 5.12 2.67
C PHE A 42 -3.40 6.24 2.00
N ARG A 43 -3.46 7.43 2.58
CA ARG A 43 -2.55 8.53 2.21
C ARG A 43 -1.14 8.15 2.68
N ILE A 44 -0.20 8.13 1.74
CA ILE A 44 1.21 7.80 1.97
C ILE A 44 2.01 9.08 2.10
N PHE A 45 1.82 10.00 1.15
CA PHE A 45 2.48 11.31 1.13
C PHE A 45 1.55 12.37 0.52
N GLU A 46 1.98 13.61 0.37
CA GLU A 46 1.14 14.69 -0.17
C GLU A 46 0.52 14.34 -1.54
N ASN A 47 1.34 13.77 -2.43
CA ASN A 47 0.97 13.42 -3.80
C ASN A 47 0.71 11.92 -4.01
N ILE A 48 0.68 11.09 -2.95
CA ILE A 48 0.60 9.63 -3.09
C ILE A 48 -0.47 9.03 -2.19
N VAL A 49 -1.39 8.30 -2.81
CA VAL A 49 -2.39 7.44 -2.16
C VAL A 49 -2.20 6.01 -2.63
N MET A 50 -2.36 5.06 -1.70
CA MET A 50 -2.27 3.63 -1.98
C MET A 50 -3.60 2.95 -1.68
N GLY A 51 -4.06 2.10 -2.60
CA GLY A 51 -5.21 1.21 -2.42
C GLY A 51 -4.75 -0.22 -2.22
N PHE A 52 -5.44 -0.99 -1.38
CA PHE A 52 -5.07 -2.36 -1.06
C PHE A 52 -6.11 -3.40 -1.50
N SER A 53 -5.65 -4.40 -2.24
CA SER A 53 -6.41 -5.60 -2.61
C SER A 53 -5.74 -6.86 -2.06
N GLY A 54 -6.54 -7.80 -1.53
CA GLY A 54 -6.06 -9.04 -0.89
C GLY A 54 -6.14 -9.06 0.64
N ILE A 55 -5.22 -9.80 1.29
CA ILE A 55 -5.17 -10.03 2.74
C ILE A 55 -4.81 -8.73 3.47
N SER A 56 -5.78 -8.13 4.15
CA SER A 56 -5.62 -6.79 4.75
C SER A 56 -4.62 -6.73 5.92
N GLY A 57 -4.21 -7.88 6.47
CA GLY A 57 -3.22 -7.95 7.55
C GLY A 57 -1.84 -7.38 7.16
N ASP A 58 -1.43 -7.56 5.90
CA ASP A 58 -0.13 -7.08 5.41
C ASP A 58 -0.14 -5.58 5.07
N ALA A 59 -1.32 -4.98 4.93
CA ALA A 59 -1.48 -3.60 4.47
C ALA A 59 -0.81 -2.60 5.40
N LYS A 60 -0.87 -2.81 6.72
CA LYS A 60 -0.30 -1.89 7.72
C LYS A 60 1.22 -1.74 7.53
N THR A 61 1.93 -2.87 7.40
CA THR A 61 3.38 -2.89 7.22
C THR A 61 3.81 -2.25 5.90
N ILE A 62 3.07 -2.52 4.82
CA ILE A 62 3.32 -1.94 3.50
C ILE A 62 3.14 -0.42 3.53
N VAL A 63 2.07 0.06 4.15
CA VAL A 63 1.77 1.50 4.28
C VAL A 63 2.85 2.21 5.11
N GLU A 64 3.26 1.62 6.23
CA GLU A 64 4.25 2.21 7.12
C GLU A 64 5.62 2.35 6.44
N LYS A 65 6.10 1.28 5.80
CA LYS A 65 7.36 1.31 5.04
C LYS A 65 7.33 2.30 3.87
N SER A 66 6.18 2.40 3.19
CA SER A 66 5.99 3.39 2.12
C SER A 66 6.08 4.82 2.65
N ARG A 67 5.45 5.11 3.79
CA ARG A 67 5.50 6.43 4.45
C ARG A 67 6.91 6.80 4.88
N GLN A 68 7.60 5.87 5.54
CA GLN A 68 8.98 6.06 5.98
C GLN A 68 9.92 6.33 4.81
N PHE A 69 9.73 5.63 3.69
CA PHE A 69 10.50 5.87 2.49
C PHE A 69 10.26 7.27 1.91
N CYS A 70 9.00 7.68 1.76
CA CYS A 70 8.67 9.01 1.24
C CYS A 70 9.19 10.13 2.13
N LEU A 71 9.02 10.01 3.45
CA LEU A 71 9.52 10.98 4.43
C LEU A 71 11.04 11.09 4.36
N ARG A 72 11.76 9.96 4.25
CA ARG A 72 13.22 9.95 4.13
C ARG A 72 13.70 10.58 2.84
N GLN A 73 13.04 10.28 1.71
CA GLN A 73 13.39 10.88 0.42
C GLN A 73 13.20 12.40 0.45
N PHE A 74 12.05 12.86 0.97
CA PHE A 74 11.79 14.28 1.13
C PHE A 74 12.82 14.94 2.05
N HIS A 75 13.13 14.32 3.20
CA HIS A 75 14.11 14.86 4.13
C HIS A 75 15.53 14.96 3.55
N LEU A 76 15.96 14.00 2.73
CA LEU A 76 17.32 13.96 2.19
C LEU A 76 17.52 14.83 0.95
N PHE A 77 16.48 14.98 0.13
CA PHE A 77 16.59 15.60 -1.19
C PHE A 77 15.69 16.83 -1.36
N ASP A 78 14.87 17.17 -0.36
CA ASP A 78 13.91 18.27 -0.37
C ASP A 78 12.98 18.26 -1.59
N GLU A 79 12.67 17.05 -2.10
CA GLU A 79 11.80 16.85 -3.26
C GLU A 79 10.64 15.91 -2.94
N ASN A 80 9.50 16.15 -3.58
CA ASN A 80 8.37 15.22 -3.53
C ASN A 80 8.77 13.88 -4.14
N THR A 81 8.41 12.80 -3.44
CA THR A 81 8.77 11.45 -3.88
C THR A 81 8.05 11.10 -5.19
N LYS A 82 8.81 10.68 -6.21
CA LYS A 82 8.27 10.13 -7.45
C LYS A 82 7.69 8.73 -7.21
N ILE A 83 6.52 8.46 -7.78
CA ILE A 83 5.81 7.18 -7.62
C ILE A 83 6.69 6.01 -8.07
N GLU A 84 7.41 6.14 -9.18
CA GLU A 84 8.29 5.10 -9.71
C GLU A 84 9.39 4.72 -8.72
N ARG A 85 9.90 5.68 -7.96
CA ARG A 85 10.97 5.45 -6.98
C ARG A 85 10.44 4.67 -5.78
N LEU A 86 9.26 5.05 -5.27
CA LEU A 86 8.57 4.30 -4.23
C LEU A 86 8.25 2.87 -4.69
N MET A 87 7.75 2.70 -5.92
CA MET A 87 7.43 1.38 -6.45
C MET A 87 8.66 0.46 -6.56
N LYS A 88 9.80 0.98 -7.03
CA LYS A 88 11.06 0.23 -7.06
C LYS A 88 11.51 -0.20 -5.66
N TYR A 89 11.41 0.69 -4.67
CA TYR A 89 11.73 0.37 -3.28
C TYR A 89 10.83 -0.76 -2.74
N MET A 90 9.51 -0.64 -2.93
CA MET A 90 8.56 -1.64 -2.46
C MET A 90 8.73 -2.99 -3.16
N ALA A 91 9.00 -2.99 -4.47
CA ALA A 91 9.32 -4.21 -5.21
C ALA A 91 10.59 -4.91 -4.67
N ASN A 92 11.64 -4.13 -4.39
CA ASN A 92 12.87 -4.68 -3.81
C ASN A 92 12.65 -5.28 -2.42
N LEU A 93 11.84 -4.65 -1.56
CA LEU A 93 11.47 -5.23 -0.27
C LEU A 93 10.63 -6.51 -0.43
N SER A 94 9.77 -6.56 -1.45
CA SER A 94 8.91 -7.73 -1.72
C SER A 94 9.71 -8.98 -2.08
N LEU A 95 10.85 -8.81 -2.75
CA LEU A 95 11.71 -9.93 -3.15
C LEU A 95 12.50 -10.51 -1.97
N LYS A 96 12.70 -9.74 -0.90
CA LYS A 96 13.52 -10.11 0.27
C LYS A 96 12.72 -10.86 1.35
N PHE A 97 11.89 -11.82 0.97
CA PHE A 97 11.04 -12.55 1.92
C PHE A 97 11.83 -13.43 2.90
N GLY A 98 13.02 -13.92 2.52
CA GLY A 98 13.88 -14.76 3.37
C GLY A 98 14.87 -14.00 4.26
N GLU A 99 14.88 -12.67 4.22
CA GLU A 99 15.79 -11.84 5.02
C GLU A 99 15.39 -11.87 6.50
N SER A 100 16.35 -12.02 7.42
CA SER A 100 16.06 -12.08 8.87
C SER A 100 15.73 -10.70 9.46
N ASP A 101 16.27 -9.65 8.85
CA ASP A 101 16.03 -8.26 9.21
C ASP A 101 14.62 -7.80 8.77
N SER A 102 13.76 -7.52 9.75
CA SER A 102 12.38 -7.09 9.54
C SER A 102 12.27 -5.78 8.75
N ASP A 103 13.29 -4.92 8.79
CA ASP A 103 13.27 -3.64 8.08
C ASP A 103 13.48 -3.81 6.58
N LYS A 104 14.13 -4.91 6.18
CA LYS A 104 14.44 -5.23 4.79
C LYS A 104 13.41 -6.11 4.08
N ARG A 105 12.35 -6.54 4.77
CA ARG A 105 11.26 -7.34 4.19
C ARG A 105 9.89 -6.71 4.42
N ILE A 106 8.91 -6.95 3.54
CA ILE A 106 7.51 -6.51 3.74
C ILE A 106 6.57 -7.61 4.23
N PHE A 107 6.92 -8.88 4.00
CA PHE A 107 6.11 -10.03 4.40
C PHE A 107 6.87 -10.86 5.43
N ASN A 108 6.21 -11.17 6.55
CA ASN A 108 6.63 -12.27 7.43
C ASN A 108 6.03 -13.55 6.84
N ARG A 109 6.84 -14.34 6.13
CA ARG A 109 6.45 -15.69 5.70
C ARG A 109 7.64 -16.61 5.83
#